data_AF-A0A8R7Q7S9-F1
#
_entry.id   AF-A0A8R7Q7S9-F1
#
_cell.length_a   1.000
_cell.length_b   1.000
_cell.length_c   1.000
_cell.angle_alpha   90.00
_cell.angle_beta   90.00
_cell.angle_gamma   90.00
#
_symmetry.space_group_name_H-M   'P 1'
#
loop_
_entity.id
_entity.type
_entity.pdbx_description
1 polymer ?
#
loop_
_entity_poly.entity_id
_entity_poly.type
_entity_poly.pdbx_seq_one_letter_code
_entity_poly.pdbx_strand_id
1 'polypeptide(L)'
;MDGSKGPSDGDAAEEAGDGNKDRTPGASDAVLAAGPFRTAASDGRVPWAAPGAKPKVVYHDPSIPRPQDVYLIRVNNCNSPFDHVWLERSEDGTRPIHPLEKLPVEQFIDRNVPESEPVRPADVDDTPFTLVEDLKGLTELVNKLKDVNEFAVDLEHNQYRSFQGLTCLMQISTRTEDFIIDTLKLRIYIGSYLKELFKDPTKRKVFLNHQIVSVFVHFNILFLTCSWGDR
;
A
#
# COMPACT_ATOMS: atom_id res chain seq x y z
N MET A 1 12.27 44.44 54.26
CA MET A 1 12.88 45.53 53.48
C MET A 1 11.84 46.00 52.50
N ASP A 2 11.62 47.32 52.52
CA ASP A 2 10.63 48.09 51.78
C ASP A 2 10.61 47.87 50.27
N GLY A 3 9.39 48.01 49.72
CA GLY A 3 9.07 48.74 48.48
C GLY A 3 9.43 48.08 47.14
N SER A 4 8.84 48.43 46.00
CA SER A 4 7.69 49.27 45.63
C SER A 4 7.55 49.16 44.09
N LYS A 5 6.30 49.13 43.60
CA LYS A 5 5.80 49.67 42.30
C LYS A 5 6.34 49.13 40.94
N GLY A 6 5.40 48.79 40.05
CA GLY A 6 5.53 48.75 38.58
C GLY A 6 5.66 50.15 37.95
N PRO A 7 5.25 50.44 36.69
CA PRO A 7 4.27 49.73 35.84
C PRO A 7 4.58 49.66 34.31
N SER A 8 3.67 48.96 33.61
CA SER A 8 3.03 49.11 32.27
C SER A 8 3.64 49.85 31.05
N ASP A 9 3.16 49.34 29.89
CA ASP A 9 2.88 49.93 28.57
C ASP A 9 4.00 50.17 27.53
N GLY A 10 3.70 49.85 26.26
CA GLY A 10 4.36 50.49 25.11
C GLY A 10 4.45 49.66 23.82
N ASP A 11 3.59 49.98 22.86
CA ASP A 11 3.50 49.51 21.47
C ASP A 11 4.70 49.84 20.55
N ALA A 12 4.79 49.05 19.47
CA ALA A 12 5.16 49.35 18.08
C ALA A 12 6.37 50.27 17.74
N ALA A 13 7.27 49.77 16.87
CA ALA A 13 7.68 50.47 15.65
C ALA A 13 8.50 49.58 14.69
N GLU A 14 8.13 49.72 13.43
CA GLU A 14 8.78 49.38 12.17
C GLU A 14 10.17 50.03 12.02
N GLU A 15 11.13 49.35 11.39
CA GLU A 15 12.18 50.04 10.63
C GLU A 15 12.60 49.23 9.40
N ALA A 16 12.53 49.89 8.25
CA ALA A 16 12.99 49.45 6.94
C ALA A 16 14.51 49.69 6.79
N GLY A 17 15.18 48.84 6.01
CA GLY A 17 16.59 49.02 5.64
C GLY A 17 16.91 48.35 4.31
N ASP A 18 16.88 49.17 3.26
CA ASP A 18 17.33 48.90 1.89
C ASP A 18 18.87 48.77 1.81
N GLY A 19 19.39 47.95 0.89
CA GLY A 19 20.82 47.64 0.84
C GLY A 19 21.26 46.66 -0.26
N ASN A 20 21.04 47.04 -1.52
CA ASN A 20 21.60 46.43 -2.73
C ASN A 20 23.14 46.25 -2.67
N LYS A 21 23.66 45.03 -2.92
CA LYS A 21 25.01 44.80 -3.46
C LYS A 21 25.06 43.60 -4.41
N ASP A 22 25.12 43.94 -5.69
CA ASP A 22 25.72 43.24 -6.82
C ASP A 22 26.82 42.23 -6.45
N ARG A 23 26.61 40.95 -6.79
CA ARG A 23 27.66 39.98 -7.14
C ARG A 23 27.14 38.99 -8.18
N THR A 24 27.53 39.19 -9.43
CA THR A 24 27.60 38.14 -10.46
C THR A 24 28.45 36.96 -9.98
N PRO A 25 28.09 35.73 -10.36
CA PRO A 25 29.05 34.98 -11.17
C PRO A 25 28.42 34.16 -12.29
N GLY A 26 29.15 34.09 -13.41
CA GLY A 26 29.47 32.82 -14.06
C GLY A 26 28.35 32.14 -14.84
N ALA A 27 28.41 32.33 -16.15
CA ALA A 27 27.71 31.53 -17.15
C ALA A 27 27.86 30.01 -16.93
N SER A 28 26.74 29.30 -16.92
CA SER A 28 26.62 27.96 -17.49
C SER A 28 25.18 27.75 -17.94
N ASP A 29 24.95 28.00 -19.23
CA ASP A 29 23.71 27.72 -19.94
C ASP A 29 23.44 26.22 -19.98
N ALA A 30 22.28 25.81 -19.47
CA ALA A 30 21.58 24.60 -19.89
C ALA A 30 20.07 24.79 -19.70
N VAL A 31 19.51 25.76 -20.44
CA VAL A 31 18.06 25.91 -20.60
C VAL A 31 17.58 24.78 -21.50
N LEU A 32 16.99 23.72 -20.93
CA LEU A 32 16.25 22.72 -21.70
C LEU A 32 14.94 23.36 -22.17
N ALA A 33 14.99 23.96 -23.36
CA ALA A 33 13.83 24.52 -24.03
C ALA A 33 12.79 23.43 -24.32
N ALA A 34 11.59 23.62 -23.77
CA ALA A 34 10.39 22.91 -24.17
C ALA A 34 10.06 23.27 -25.63
N GLY A 35 10.23 22.31 -26.55
CA GLY A 35 9.82 22.46 -27.94
C GLY A 35 8.28 22.42 -28.09
N PRO A 36 7.72 23.02 -29.15
CA PRO A 36 6.27 23.15 -29.30
C PRO A 36 5.62 21.79 -29.61
N PHE A 37 4.55 21.52 -28.86
CA PHE A 37 3.60 20.45 -29.10
C PHE A 37 2.96 20.61 -30.49
N ARG A 38 3.28 19.71 -31.42
CA ARG A 38 2.57 19.58 -32.70
C ARG A 38 1.52 18.49 -32.58
N THR A 39 0.25 18.88 -32.62
CA THR A 39 -0.87 17.97 -32.88
C THR A 39 -0.79 17.48 -34.32
N ALA A 40 -0.38 16.22 -34.51
CA ALA A 40 -0.59 15.54 -35.78
C ALA A 40 -2.03 15.03 -35.82
N ALA A 41 -2.83 15.56 -36.75
CA ALA A 41 -4.11 14.97 -37.10
C ALA A 41 -3.90 13.52 -37.55
N SER A 42 -4.63 12.58 -36.96
CA SER A 42 -4.59 11.18 -37.34
C SER A 42 -5.36 10.99 -38.65
N ASP A 43 -4.67 11.13 -39.78
CA ASP A 43 -5.13 10.51 -41.02
C ASP A 43 -4.95 8.99 -40.87
N GLY A 44 -6.03 8.24 -41.12
CA GLY A 44 -6.15 6.79 -40.88
C GLY A 44 -5.26 5.90 -41.77
N ARG A 45 -3.95 6.16 -41.83
CA ARG A 45 -2.96 5.29 -42.46
C ARG A 45 -2.20 4.51 -41.40
N VAL A 46 -2.35 3.19 -41.46
CA VAL A 46 -1.52 2.22 -40.75
C VAL A 46 -0.06 2.42 -41.19
N PRO A 47 0.91 2.67 -40.29
CA PRO A 47 2.30 2.84 -40.68
C PRO A 47 2.83 1.53 -41.28
N TRP A 48 3.36 1.61 -42.50
CA TRP A 48 4.04 0.50 -43.16
C TRP A 48 5.26 0.09 -42.32
N ALA A 49 5.24 -1.12 -41.76
CA ALA A 49 6.35 -1.66 -40.99
C ALA A 49 7.58 -1.83 -41.90
N ALA A 50 8.75 -1.37 -41.44
CA ALA A 50 10.00 -1.52 -42.16
C ALA A 50 10.34 -3.01 -42.39
N PRO A 51 10.81 -3.41 -43.58
CA PRO A 51 11.17 -4.80 -43.86
C PRO A 51 12.31 -5.25 -42.93
N GLY A 52 12.07 -6.29 -42.13
CA GLY A 52 13.06 -6.88 -41.22
C GLY A 52 12.84 -6.63 -39.72
N ALA A 53 11.77 -5.94 -39.33
CA ALA A 53 11.38 -5.87 -37.92
C ALA A 53 10.91 -7.26 -37.44
N LYS A 54 11.71 -7.92 -36.59
CA LYS A 54 11.27 -9.12 -35.89
C LYS A 54 9.96 -8.81 -35.16
N PRO A 55 8.94 -9.68 -35.20
CA PRO A 55 7.70 -9.44 -34.51
C PRO A 55 8.01 -9.15 -33.04
N LYS A 56 7.56 -7.98 -32.57
CA LYS A 56 7.75 -7.57 -31.18
C LYS A 56 6.98 -8.58 -30.33
N VAL A 57 7.70 -9.44 -29.61
CA VAL A 57 7.08 -10.44 -28.76
C VAL A 57 6.28 -9.70 -27.71
N VAL A 58 4.96 -9.85 -27.76
CA VAL A 58 4.05 -9.31 -26.76
C VAL A 58 3.88 -10.38 -25.70
N TYR A 59 4.33 -10.14 -24.48
CA TYR A 59 4.17 -11.10 -23.38
C TYR A 59 2.87 -10.89 -22.59
N HIS A 60 1.93 -10.11 -23.14
CA HIS A 60 0.59 -9.98 -22.60
C HIS A 60 -0.42 -10.03 -23.74
N ASP A 61 -1.62 -10.52 -23.44
CA ASP A 61 -2.74 -10.44 -24.36
C ASP A 61 -3.21 -8.97 -24.47
N PRO A 62 -3.11 -8.32 -25.65
CA PRO A 62 -3.55 -6.94 -25.84
C PRO A 62 -5.07 -6.75 -25.69
N SER A 63 -5.86 -7.82 -25.78
CA SER A 63 -7.32 -7.76 -25.60
C SER A 63 -7.72 -7.61 -24.13
N ILE A 64 -6.83 -7.97 -23.20
CA ILE A 64 -7.08 -7.85 -21.77
C ILE A 64 -6.74 -6.42 -21.32
N PRO A 65 -7.75 -5.61 -20.92
CA PRO A 65 -7.50 -4.24 -20.51
C PRO A 65 -6.62 -4.20 -19.25
N ARG A 66 -5.95 -3.07 -19.03
CA ARG A 66 -5.20 -2.87 -17.81
C ARG A 66 -6.17 -2.68 -16.64
N PRO A 67 -6.07 -3.47 -15.56
CA PRO A 67 -6.97 -3.32 -14.42
C PRO A 67 -6.83 -1.94 -13.75
N GLN A 68 -5.66 -1.30 -13.86
CA GLN A 68 -5.48 0.07 -13.37
C GLN A 68 -6.41 1.07 -14.06
N ASP A 69 -6.67 0.90 -15.36
CA ASP A 69 -7.55 1.79 -16.12
C ASP A 69 -9.02 1.44 -15.86
N VAL A 70 -9.35 0.15 -15.78
CA VAL A 70 -10.73 -0.34 -15.55
C VAL A 70 -11.24 0.05 -14.17
N TYR A 71 -10.43 -0.16 -13.14
CA TYR A 71 -10.80 0.10 -11.74
C TYR A 71 -10.26 1.42 -11.20
N LEU A 72 -9.73 2.27 -12.09
CA LEU A 72 -9.20 3.61 -11.75
C LEU A 72 -8.16 3.57 -10.61
N ILE A 73 -7.31 2.53 -10.61
CA ILE A 73 -6.27 2.34 -9.60
C ILE A 73 -5.17 3.37 -9.85
N ARG A 74 -5.12 4.39 -9.00
CA ARG A 74 -4.08 5.43 -9.05
C ARG A 74 -2.82 4.95 -8.35
N VAL A 75 -1.70 5.01 -9.07
CA VAL A 75 -0.37 4.62 -8.56
C VAL A 75 0.60 5.77 -8.81
N ASN A 76 1.30 6.22 -7.76
CA ASN A 76 2.37 7.20 -7.88
C ASN A 76 3.71 6.47 -8.02
N ASN A 77 4.25 6.41 -9.24
CA ASN A 77 5.54 5.77 -9.54
C ASN A 77 6.74 6.72 -9.45
N CYS A 78 6.56 7.95 -8.93
CA CYS A 78 7.69 8.83 -8.68
C CYS A 78 8.63 8.19 -7.65
N ASN A 79 9.94 8.46 -7.80
CA ASN A 79 10.96 7.99 -6.86
C ASN A 79 10.94 8.84 -5.58
N SER A 80 9.81 8.82 -4.87
CA SER A 80 9.58 9.45 -3.58
C SER A 80 9.38 8.37 -2.52
N PRO A 81 9.79 8.59 -1.26
CA PRO A 81 9.50 7.66 -0.17
C PRO A 81 8.00 7.34 -0.09
N PHE A 82 7.68 6.08 0.26
CA PHE A 82 6.31 5.67 0.48
C PHE A 82 5.71 6.42 1.68
N ASP A 83 4.57 7.09 1.47
CA ASP A 83 3.85 7.83 2.50
C ASP A 83 2.55 7.10 2.83
N HIS A 84 2.51 6.51 4.02
CA HIS A 84 1.39 5.68 4.47
C HIS A 84 0.41 6.53 5.30
N VAL A 85 -0.86 6.56 4.88
CA VAL A 85 -1.91 7.44 5.43
C VAL A 85 -2.14 7.25 6.93
N TRP A 86 -1.89 6.06 7.47
CA TRP A 86 -2.16 5.72 8.87
C TRP A 86 -0.92 5.49 9.73
N LEU A 87 0.29 5.77 9.21
CA LEU A 87 1.48 5.71 10.06
C LEU A 87 1.53 6.96 10.93
N GLU A 88 1.78 6.74 12.22
CA GLU A 88 2.12 7.83 13.12
C GLU A 88 3.44 8.48 12.67
N ARG A 89 3.58 9.77 12.91
CA ARG A 89 4.81 10.51 12.64
C ARG A 89 5.59 10.73 13.93
N SER A 90 6.90 10.88 13.78
CA SER A 90 7.79 11.28 14.87
C SER A 90 7.33 12.61 15.50
N GLU A 91 7.76 12.88 16.74
CA GLU A 91 7.37 14.10 17.46
C GLU A 91 7.76 15.38 16.71
N ASP A 92 8.85 15.34 15.94
CA ASP A 92 9.31 16.41 15.05
C ASP A 92 8.61 16.41 13.67
N GLY A 93 7.74 15.45 13.40
CA GLY A 93 6.98 15.29 12.15
C GLY A 93 7.80 14.85 10.93
N THR A 94 9.10 14.66 11.08
CA THR A 94 10.04 14.50 9.95
C THR A 94 9.96 13.12 9.29
N ARG A 95 9.61 12.07 10.04
CA ARG A 95 9.54 10.70 9.53
C ARG A 95 8.30 9.94 10.00
N PRO A 96 7.79 8.99 9.20
CA PRO A 96 6.86 8.00 9.71
C PRO A 96 7.56 7.09 10.73
N ILE A 97 6.84 6.70 11.77
CA ILE A 97 7.25 5.70 12.76
C ILE A 97 6.75 4.36 12.26
N HIS A 98 7.66 3.39 12.12
CA HIS A 98 7.25 2.02 11.83
C HIS A 98 6.51 1.45 13.05
N PRO A 99 5.34 0.83 12.92
CA PRO A 99 4.54 0.46 14.09
C PRO A 99 5.18 -0.58 15.00
N LEU A 100 6.09 -1.40 14.46
CA LEU A 100 6.92 -2.31 15.25
C LEU A 100 7.98 -1.58 16.11
N GLU A 101 8.27 -0.29 15.88
CA GLU A 101 9.17 0.49 16.77
C GLU A 101 8.58 0.64 18.18
N LYS A 102 7.25 0.58 18.32
CA LYS A 102 6.55 0.77 19.60
C LYS A 102 6.28 -0.52 20.35
N LEU A 103 6.49 -1.67 19.70
CA LEU A 103 6.11 -2.96 20.25
C LEU A 103 7.37 -3.69 20.76
N PRO A 104 7.33 -4.22 21.98
CA PRO A 104 8.44 -5.03 22.49
C PRO A 104 8.57 -6.31 21.65
N VAL A 105 9.81 -6.78 21.46
CA VAL A 105 10.13 -7.92 20.58
C VAL A 105 9.37 -9.18 20.98
N GLU A 106 9.08 -9.32 22.26
CA GLU A 106 8.33 -10.43 22.85
C GLU A 106 6.89 -10.52 22.35
N GLN A 107 6.31 -9.41 21.86
CA GLN A 107 4.97 -9.42 21.26
C GLN A 107 4.98 -9.90 19.81
N PHE A 108 6.14 -9.95 19.14
CA PHE A 108 6.23 -10.44 17.75
C PHE A 108 6.27 -11.96 17.65
N ILE A 109 6.74 -12.62 18.70
CA ILE A 109 6.86 -14.07 18.76
C ILE A 109 5.83 -14.56 19.77
N ASP A 110 4.75 -15.17 19.27
CA ASP A 110 3.85 -15.90 20.15
C ASP A 110 4.56 -17.14 20.68
N ARG A 111 5.20 -17.00 21.85
CA ARG A 111 5.86 -18.11 22.57
C ARG A 111 4.87 -18.92 23.40
N ASN A 112 3.61 -18.49 23.49
CA ASN A 112 2.57 -19.12 24.28
C ASN A 112 1.63 -19.96 23.42
N VAL A 113 2.08 -20.41 22.24
CA VAL A 113 1.35 -21.41 21.45
C VAL A 113 1.37 -22.73 22.22
N PRO A 114 0.23 -23.22 22.74
CA PRO A 114 0.19 -24.52 23.37
C PRO A 114 0.60 -25.57 22.35
N GLU A 115 1.37 -26.55 22.78
CA GLU A 115 1.64 -27.71 21.93
C GLU A 115 0.29 -28.35 21.58
N SER A 116 0.01 -28.39 20.28
CA SER A 116 -1.27 -28.85 19.75
C SER A 116 -0.99 -29.76 18.56
N GLU A 117 -1.73 -30.86 18.50
CA GLU A 117 -1.66 -31.80 17.38
C GLU A 117 -2.08 -31.09 16.09
N PRO A 118 -1.27 -31.16 15.01
CA PRO A 118 -1.63 -30.59 13.73
C PRO A 118 -2.98 -31.12 13.24
N VAL A 119 -3.94 -30.22 13.07
CA VAL A 119 -5.24 -30.55 12.48
C VAL A 119 -5.08 -30.55 10.96
N ARG A 120 -5.32 -31.70 10.33
CA ARG A 120 -5.33 -31.79 8.86
C ARG A 120 -6.44 -30.92 8.28
N PRO A 121 -6.18 -30.23 7.16
CA PRO A 121 -7.24 -29.59 6.39
C PRO A 121 -8.32 -30.59 5.99
N ALA A 122 -9.54 -30.10 5.80
CA ALA A 122 -10.60 -30.86 5.15
C ALA A 122 -10.24 -31.09 3.66
N ASP A 123 -10.87 -32.09 3.05
CA ASP A 123 -10.71 -32.33 1.63
C ASP A 123 -11.29 -31.15 0.83
N VAL A 124 -10.72 -30.90 -0.35
CA VAL A 124 -11.10 -29.76 -1.20
C VAL A 124 -12.58 -29.83 -1.60
N ASP A 125 -13.09 -31.03 -1.87
CA ASP A 125 -14.49 -31.25 -2.26
C ASP A 125 -15.48 -30.99 -1.11
N ASP A 126 -15.03 -31.13 0.13
CA ASP A 126 -15.83 -30.93 1.34
C ASP A 126 -15.72 -29.52 1.92
N THR A 127 -14.78 -28.72 1.41
CA THR A 127 -14.49 -27.38 1.92
C THR A 127 -15.32 -26.32 1.17
N PRO A 128 -16.25 -25.62 1.84
CA PRO A 128 -17.00 -24.52 1.23
C PRO A 128 -16.07 -23.43 0.71
N PHE A 129 -16.37 -22.97 -0.51
CA PHE A 129 -15.62 -21.93 -1.20
C PHE A 129 -16.52 -20.74 -1.51
N THR A 130 -16.02 -19.52 -1.26
CA THR A 130 -16.71 -18.27 -1.61
C THR A 130 -15.80 -17.32 -2.40
N LEU A 131 -16.27 -16.89 -3.57
CA LEU A 131 -15.67 -15.81 -4.33
C LEU A 131 -16.25 -14.45 -3.89
N VAL A 132 -15.40 -13.54 -3.45
CA VAL A 132 -15.76 -12.22 -2.91
C VAL A 132 -15.39 -11.13 -3.91
N GLU A 133 -16.39 -10.59 -4.61
CA GLU A 133 -16.20 -9.57 -5.66
C GLU A 133 -16.88 -8.23 -5.36
N ASP A 134 -17.71 -8.16 -4.31
CA ASP A 134 -18.46 -6.97 -3.93
C ASP A 134 -18.38 -6.65 -2.43
N LEU A 135 -18.91 -5.48 -2.05
CA LEU A 135 -18.91 -5.02 -0.67
C LEU A 135 -19.75 -5.89 0.27
N LYS A 136 -20.79 -6.55 -0.25
CA LYS A 136 -21.65 -7.40 0.56
C LYS A 136 -20.88 -8.66 0.97
N GLY A 137 -20.25 -9.34 0.01
CA GLY A 137 -19.39 -10.49 0.25
C GLY A 137 -18.21 -10.13 1.16
N LEU A 138 -17.61 -8.94 0.99
CA LEU A 138 -16.52 -8.48 1.86
C LEU A 138 -17.00 -8.26 3.31
N THR A 139 -18.22 -7.75 3.49
CA THR A 139 -18.82 -7.57 4.82
C THR A 139 -19.13 -8.91 5.48
N GLU A 140 -19.67 -9.86 4.72
CA GLU A 140 -19.96 -11.21 5.19
C GLU A 140 -18.66 -11.95 5.60
N LEU A 141 -17.61 -11.85 4.77
CA LEU A 141 -16.28 -12.34 5.09
C LEU A 141 -15.76 -11.75 6.40
N VAL A 142 -15.80 -10.43 6.56
CA VAL A 142 -15.37 -9.76 7.80
C VAL A 142 -16.11 -10.31 9.02
N ASN A 143 -17.42 -10.53 8.93
CA ASN A 143 -18.18 -11.07 10.05
C ASN A 143 -17.75 -12.48 10.39
N LYS A 144 -17.55 -13.35 9.40
CA LYS A 144 -17.01 -14.71 9.62
C LYS A 144 -15.63 -14.69 10.27
N LEU A 145 -14.75 -13.79 9.82
CA LEU A 145 -13.41 -13.64 10.39
C LEU A 145 -13.42 -13.08 11.83
N LYS A 146 -14.47 -12.38 12.26
CA LYS A 146 -14.62 -11.96 13.67
C LYS A 146 -14.85 -13.15 14.60
N ASP A 147 -15.49 -14.21 14.11
CA ASP A 147 -15.89 -15.36 14.92
C ASP A 147 -14.80 -16.44 15.01
N VAL A 148 -13.73 -16.34 14.22
CA VAL A 148 -12.59 -17.28 14.24
C VAL A 148 -11.39 -16.72 15.00
N ASN A 149 -10.63 -17.60 15.66
CA ASN A 149 -9.39 -17.23 16.36
C ASN A 149 -8.17 -17.20 15.43
N GLU A 150 -8.27 -17.80 14.25
CA GLU A 150 -7.16 -17.91 13.30
C GLU A 150 -7.65 -18.03 11.86
N PHE A 151 -6.86 -17.48 10.94
CA PHE A 151 -7.07 -17.63 9.51
C PHE A 151 -5.72 -17.56 8.77
N ALA A 152 -5.62 -18.30 7.68
CA ALA A 152 -4.48 -18.24 6.77
C ALA A 152 -4.76 -17.21 5.67
N VAL A 153 -3.69 -16.57 5.17
CA VAL A 153 -3.76 -15.57 4.11
C VAL A 153 -2.65 -15.80 3.11
N ASP A 154 -2.99 -15.78 1.82
CA ASP A 154 -2.04 -15.75 0.71
C ASP A 154 -2.45 -14.69 -0.33
N LEU A 155 -1.51 -14.26 -1.18
CA LEU A 155 -1.76 -13.26 -2.20
C LEU A 155 -1.16 -13.65 -3.56
N GLU A 156 -1.88 -13.31 -4.62
CA GLU A 156 -1.35 -13.39 -5.99
C GLU A 156 -0.89 -12.02 -6.47
N HIS A 157 0.34 -11.94 -6.98
CA HIS A 157 0.99 -10.70 -7.36
C HIS A 157 1.39 -10.65 -8.84
N ASN A 158 1.06 -9.55 -9.51
CA ASN A 158 1.46 -9.28 -10.89
C ASN A 158 2.40 -8.07 -10.97
N GLN A 159 3.65 -8.32 -11.37
CA GLN A 159 4.68 -7.30 -11.59
C GLN A 159 4.95 -7.02 -13.08
N TYR A 160 4.34 -7.78 -14.01
CA TYR A 160 4.70 -7.67 -15.42
C TYR A 160 4.14 -6.40 -16.08
N ARG A 161 2.94 -5.97 -15.71
CA ARG A 161 2.28 -4.75 -16.25
C ARG A 161 2.07 -3.65 -15.20
N SER A 162 2.86 -3.64 -14.13
CA SER A 162 2.84 -2.62 -13.08
C SER A 162 4.23 -2.40 -12.53
N PHE A 163 4.68 -1.14 -12.46
CA PHE A 163 6.02 -0.78 -11.99
C PHE A 163 6.24 -1.15 -10.52
N GLN A 164 5.28 -0.81 -9.65
CA GLN A 164 5.30 -1.19 -8.23
C GLN A 164 4.67 -2.55 -7.96
N GLY A 165 4.20 -3.25 -9.01
CA GLY A 165 3.39 -4.45 -8.86
C GLY A 165 1.92 -4.16 -8.56
N LEU A 166 1.12 -5.22 -8.52
CA LEU A 166 -0.30 -5.22 -8.17
C LEU A 166 -0.64 -6.56 -7.52
N THR A 167 -1.23 -6.53 -6.34
CA THR A 167 -1.95 -7.70 -5.83
C THR A 167 -3.24 -7.83 -6.62
N CYS A 168 -3.47 -9.03 -7.16
CA CYS A 168 -4.59 -9.36 -8.03
C CYS A 168 -5.66 -10.17 -7.31
N LEU A 169 -5.23 -11.12 -6.46
CA LEU A 169 -6.11 -11.91 -5.61
C LEU A 169 -5.56 -11.96 -4.19
N MET A 170 -6.48 -12.15 -3.25
CA MET A 170 -6.18 -12.49 -1.88
C MET A 170 -6.97 -13.75 -1.54
N GLN A 171 -6.30 -14.72 -0.96
CA GLN A 171 -6.90 -15.95 -0.48
C GLN A 171 -6.93 -15.90 1.04
N ILE A 172 -8.07 -16.23 1.63
CA ILE A 172 -8.21 -16.37 3.07
C ILE A 172 -8.84 -17.72 3.36
N SER A 173 -8.24 -18.49 4.26
CA SER A 173 -8.77 -19.78 4.69
C SER A 173 -9.00 -19.77 6.19
N THR A 174 -10.16 -20.23 6.60
CA THR A 174 -10.45 -20.55 8.01
C THR A 174 -10.29 -22.04 8.22
N ARG A 175 -10.68 -22.56 9.40
CA ARG A 175 -10.71 -24.01 9.63
C ARG A 175 -11.83 -24.72 8.86
N THR A 176 -12.82 -23.98 8.37
CA THR A 176 -14.07 -24.56 7.87
C THR A 176 -14.44 -24.12 6.46
N GLU A 177 -13.78 -23.10 5.90
CA GLU A 177 -14.12 -22.55 4.58
C GLU A 177 -13.01 -21.66 4.02
N ASP A 178 -13.03 -21.53 2.69
CA ASP A 178 -12.06 -20.80 1.88
C ASP A 178 -12.70 -19.62 1.13
N PHE A 179 -11.93 -18.55 0.98
CA PHE A 179 -12.32 -17.33 0.30
C PHE A 179 -11.27 -16.92 -0.72
N ILE A 180 -11.73 -16.54 -1.92
CA ILE A 180 -10.91 -15.80 -2.89
C ILE A 180 -11.53 -14.42 -3.04
N ILE A 181 -10.72 -13.39 -2.86
CA ILE A 181 -11.15 -11.98 -2.90
C ILE A 181 -10.58 -11.33 -4.14
N ASP A 182 -11.44 -10.70 -4.96
CA ASP A 182 -11.02 -9.87 -6.08
C ASP A 182 -10.48 -8.53 -5.56
N THR A 183 -9.15 -8.49 -5.43
CA THR A 183 -8.47 -7.32 -4.87
C THR A 183 -8.37 -6.14 -5.84
N LEU A 184 -8.64 -6.36 -7.13
CA LEU A 184 -8.66 -5.31 -8.14
C LEU A 184 -9.97 -4.54 -8.07
N LYS A 185 -11.11 -5.24 -7.99
CA LYS A 185 -12.45 -4.65 -7.81
C LYS A 185 -12.59 -4.00 -6.43
N LEU A 186 -12.15 -4.69 -5.38
CA LEU A 186 -12.34 -4.26 -3.99
C LEU A 186 -11.20 -3.41 -3.45
N ARG A 187 -10.30 -2.96 -4.32
CA ARG A 187 -9.00 -2.40 -3.96
C ARG A 187 -9.04 -1.31 -2.87
N ILE A 188 -9.99 -0.38 -2.98
CA ILE A 188 -10.12 0.76 -2.06
C ILE A 188 -10.81 0.39 -0.74
N TYR A 189 -11.49 -0.76 -0.69
CA TYR A 189 -12.29 -1.19 0.45
C TYR A 189 -11.54 -2.14 1.37
N ILE A 190 -10.73 -3.05 0.81
CA ILE A 190 -10.01 -4.10 1.56
C ILE A 190 -9.32 -3.55 2.81
N GLY A 191 -8.55 -2.46 2.65
CA GLY A 191 -7.86 -1.81 3.76
C GLY A 191 -8.80 -1.41 4.90
N SER A 192 -9.89 -0.70 4.56
CA SER A 192 -10.85 -0.20 5.57
C SER A 192 -11.63 -1.30 6.28
N TYR A 193 -11.89 -2.44 5.62
CA TYR A 193 -12.71 -3.54 6.15
C TYR A 193 -11.88 -4.56 6.95
N LEU A 194 -10.68 -4.91 6.46
CA LEU A 194 -9.86 -5.96 7.08
C LEU A 194 -8.87 -5.42 8.13
N LYS A 195 -8.56 -4.11 8.15
CA LYS A 195 -7.55 -3.54 9.06
C LYS A 195 -7.72 -3.94 10.53
N GLU A 196 -8.93 -3.94 11.07
CA GLU A 196 -9.15 -4.17 12.51
C GLU A 196 -8.90 -5.64 12.85
N LEU A 197 -9.32 -6.56 11.96
CA LEU A 197 -9.04 -7.99 12.10
C LEU A 197 -7.54 -8.29 12.04
N PHE A 198 -6.83 -7.58 11.15
CA PHE A 198 -5.39 -7.76 10.96
C PHE A 198 -4.56 -7.11 12.08
N LYS A 199 -5.09 -6.07 12.73
CA LYS A 199 -4.51 -5.47 13.92
C LYS A 199 -4.79 -6.30 15.19
N ASP A 200 -5.91 -6.98 15.28
CA ASP A 200 -6.30 -7.73 16.48
C ASP A 200 -5.27 -8.81 16.88
N PRO A 201 -4.52 -8.65 17.99
CA PRO A 201 -3.49 -9.59 18.39
C PRO A 201 -4.07 -10.93 18.90
N THR A 202 -5.37 -10.97 19.22
CA THR A 202 -6.04 -12.21 19.65
C THR A 202 -6.35 -13.14 18.48
N LYS A 203 -6.35 -12.60 17.26
CA LYS A 203 -6.47 -13.38 16.03
C LYS A 203 -5.10 -13.73 15.49
N ARG A 204 -4.85 -15.01 15.24
CA ARG A 204 -3.65 -15.48 14.54
C ARG A 204 -3.85 -15.39 13.04
N LYS A 205 -2.89 -14.74 12.37
CA LYS A 205 -2.84 -14.65 10.91
C LYS A 205 -1.64 -15.47 10.47
N VAL A 206 -1.90 -16.52 9.70
CA VAL A 206 -0.86 -17.40 9.17
C VAL A 206 -0.58 -16.96 7.75
N PHE A 207 0.66 -16.58 7.46
CA PHE A 207 1.10 -16.21 6.11
C PHE A 207 2.09 -17.24 5.59
N LEU A 208 2.03 -17.48 4.29
CA LEU A 208 3.11 -18.14 3.57
C LEU A 208 4.04 -17.06 2.99
N ASN A 209 5.34 -17.13 3.29
CA ASN A 209 6.39 -16.29 2.69
C ASN A 209 6.24 -14.75 2.91
N HIS A 210 6.70 -13.96 1.94
CA HIS A 210 6.91 -12.51 1.98
C HIS A 210 5.68 -11.68 1.58
N GLN A 211 4.46 -12.18 1.82
CA GLN A 211 3.23 -11.50 1.39
C GLN A 211 2.86 -10.28 2.24
N ILE A 212 3.47 -10.17 3.43
CA ILE A 212 3.23 -9.10 4.41
C ILE A 212 3.46 -7.71 3.82
N VAL A 213 4.52 -7.54 3.02
CA VAL A 213 4.85 -6.24 2.40
C VAL A 213 3.79 -5.81 1.41
N SER A 214 3.27 -6.74 0.60
CA SER A 214 2.20 -6.43 -0.37
C SER A 214 0.89 -6.05 0.32
N VAL A 215 0.53 -6.71 1.43
CA VAL A 215 -0.66 -6.34 2.22
C VAL A 215 -0.54 -4.90 2.76
N PHE A 216 0.66 -4.54 3.25
CA PHE A 216 0.93 -3.21 3.76
C PHE A 216 0.91 -2.14 2.65
N VAL A 217 1.69 -2.34 1.58
CA VAL A 217 1.85 -1.35 0.51
C VAL A 217 0.57 -1.18 -0.31
N HIS A 218 -0.13 -2.28 -0.62
CA HIS A 218 -1.31 -2.21 -1.46
C HIS A 218 -2.57 -1.86 -0.67
N PHE A 219 -2.78 -2.41 0.53
CA PHE A 219 -4.04 -2.24 1.24
C PHE A 219 -3.94 -1.38 2.50
N ASN A 220 -2.76 -0.82 2.82
CA ASN A 220 -2.49 -0.04 4.03
C ASN A 220 -2.77 -0.84 5.32
N ILE A 221 -2.71 -2.18 5.25
CA ILE A 221 -2.98 -3.03 6.40
C ILE A 221 -1.66 -3.33 7.11
N LEU A 222 -1.62 -2.95 8.39
CA LEU A 222 -0.49 -3.20 9.26
C LEU A 222 -0.77 -4.41 10.16
N PHE A 223 0.22 -5.29 10.26
CA PHE A 223 0.23 -6.42 11.19
C PHE A 223 0.88 -6.04 12.51
N LEU A 224 0.24 -6.42 13.62
CA LEU A 224 0.86 -6.35 14.94
C LEU A 224 1.49 -7.69 15.34
N THR A 225 0.95 -8.82 14.85
CA THR A 225 1.44 -10.18 15.12
C THR A 225 1.21 -11.08 13.89
N CYS A 226 2.24 -11.82 13.46
CA CYS A 226 2.15 -12.86 12.44
C CYS A 226 2.85 -14.12 12.94
N SER A 227 2.20 -15.28 12.79
CA SER A 227 2.86 -16.57 13.02
C SER A 227 3.36 -17.08 11.67
N TRP A 228 4.66 -17.33 11.58
CA TRP A 228 5.28 -17.97 10.43
C TRP A 228 5.06 -19.48 10.58
N GLY A 229 4.46 -20.10 9.56
CA GLY A 229 4.34 -21.55 9.52
C GLY A 229 5.71 -22.18 9.24
N ASP A 230 6.51 -22.39 10.27
CA ASP A 230 7.60 -23.38 10.23
C ASP A 230 7.05 -24.68 10.80
N ARG A 231 6.65 -25.60 9.91
CA ARG A 231 6.66 -27.05 10.15
C ARG A 231 6.53 -27.83 8.86
#